data_AF-A0A4P6XHN2-F1
#
_entry.id   AF-A0A4P6XHN2-F1
#
_cell.length_a   1.000
_cell.length_b   1.000
_cell.length_c   1.000
_cell.angle_alpha   90.00
_cell.angle_beta   90.00
_cell.angle_gamma   90.00
#
_symmetry.space_group_name_H-M   'P 1'
#
loop_
_entity.id
_entity.type
_entity.pdbx_description
1 polymer ?
#
loop_
_entity_poly.entity_id
_entity_poly.type
_entity_poly.pdbx_seq_one_letter_code
_entity_poly.pdbx_strand_id
1 'polypeptide(L)'
;MGPAGPIAVTGQEARALEALIESGAAGVTSLEVSSWAYRLGAYIFDLRHDYGLSIDTLREEHDDGWHARYVLRTPVVIADAVA
;
A
#
# COMPACT_ATOMS: atom_id res chain seq x y z
N MET A 1 -2.80 -14.43 -3.10
CA MET A 1 -3.49 -14.40 -4.41
C MET A 1 -3.76 -12.94 -4.75
N GLY A 2 -3.65 -12.58 -6.03
CA GLY A 2 -3.98 -11.25 -6.57
C GLY A 2 -5.07 -11.35 -7.64
N PRO A 3 -5.43 -10.26 -8.33
CA PRO A 3 -6.42 -10.27 -9.39
C PRO A 3 -5.97 -11.19 -10.55
N ALA A 4 -6.92 -11.72 -11.33
CA ALA A 4 -6.64 -12.66 -12.42
C ALA A 4 -5.99 -12.03 -13.67
N GLY A 5 -5.70 -10.72 -13.64
CA GLY A 5 -5.14 -9.98 -14.77
C GLY A 5 -4.70 -8.56 -14.36
N PRO A 6 -4.32 -7.71 -15.35
CA PRO A 6 -3.94 -6.32 -15.10
C PRO A 6 -5.07 -5.54 -14.44
N ILE A 7 -4.69 -4.63 -13.55
CA ILE A 7 -5.60 -3.68 -12.90
C ILE A 7 -5.14 -2.25 -13.20
N ALA A 8 -6.09 -1.33 -13.27
CA ALA A 8 -5.81 0.11 -13.32
C ALA A 8 -6.17 0.71 -11.97
N VAL A 9 -5.20 1.34 -11.31
CA VAL A 9 -5.39 2.05 -10.05
C VAL A 9 -5.11 3.53 -10.31
N THR A 10 -5.91 4.42 -9.71
CA THR A 10 -5.78 5.87 -9.88
C THR A 10 -5.75 6.57 -8.54
N GLY A 11 -5.42 7.87 -8.51
CA GLY A 11 -5.56 8.69 -7.31
C GLY A 11 -4.57 8.34 -6.20
N GLN A 12 -5.03 8.39 -4.94
CA GLN A 12 -4.16 8.17 -3.78
C GLN A 12 -3.89 6.68 -3.55
N GLU A 13 -4.79 5.82 -4.01
CA GLU A 13 -4.64 4.37 -4.00
C GLU A 13 -3.48 3.95 -4.91
N ALA A 14 -3.34 4.58 -6.08
CA ALA A 14 -2.21 4.36 -6.98
C ALA A 14 -0.89 4.76 -6.32
N ARG A 15 -0.86 5.95 -5.72
CA ARG A 15 0.33 6.46 -5.02
C ARG A 15 0.70 5.60 -3.79
N ALA A 16 -0.29 5.05 -3.08
CA ALA A 16 -0.08 4.08 -2.01
C ALA A 16 0.48 2.76 -2.53
N LEU A 17 -0.02 2.27 -3.67
CA LEU A 17 0.50 1.06 -4.29
C LEU A 17 1.95 1.25 -4.77
N GLU A 18 2.28 2.38 -5.37
CA GLU A 18 3.66 2.71 -5.76
C GLU A 18 4.61 2.68 -4.54
N ALA A 19 4.26 3.36 -3.45
CA ALA A 19 5.08 3.37 -2.23
C ALA A 19 5.26 1.96 -1.63
N LEU A 20 4.22 1.13 -1.69
CA LEU A 20 4.31 -0.27 -1.25
C LEU A 20 5.23 -1.12 -2.15
N ILE A 21 5.19 -0.90 -3.47
CA ILE A 21 6.07 -1.58 -4.42
C ILE A 21 7.53 -1.17 -4.18
N GLU A 22 7.79 0.14 -4.03
CA GLU A 22 9.13 0.70 -3.80
C GLU A 22 9.75 0.23 -2.48
N SER A 23 8.95 0.19 -1.40
CA SER A 23 9.41 -0.29 -0.08
C SER A 23 9.57 -1.82 -0.01
N GLY A 24 8.91 -2.55 -0.91
CA GLY A 24 8.96 -4.01 -0.98
C GLY A 24 8.64 -4.66 0.36
N ALA A 25 9.56 -5.52 0.84
CA ALA A 25 9.37 -6.26 2.10
C ALA A 25 9.44 -5.38 3.36
N ALA A 26 9.98 -4.16 3.28
CA ALA A 26 10.01 -3.23 4.40
C ALA A 26 8.62 -2.61 4.65
N GLY A 27 7.79 -2.50 3.62
CA GLY A 27 6.47 -1.89 3.71
C GLY A 27 6.50 -0.41 4.10
N VAL A 28 5.32 0.13 4.38
CA VAL A 28 5.11 1.57 4.61
C VAL A 28 4.25 1.80 5.86
N THR A 29 4.62 2.80 6.66
CA THR A 29 3.81 3.36 7.74
C THR A 29 3.20 4.70 7.32
N SER A 30 2.12 5.11 7.99
CA SER A 30 1.52 6.44 7.75
C SER A 30 2.47 7.60 8.05
N LEU A 31 3.47 7.39 8.91
CA LEU A 31 4.46 8.42 9.25
C LEU A 31 5.43 8.68 8.09
N GLU A 32 5.92 7.63 7.45
CA GLU A 32 6.88 7.69 6.33
C GLU A 32 6.28 8.39 5.09
N VAL A 33 4.97 8.27 4.87
CA VAL A 33 4.25 8.91 3.74
C VAL A 33 3.32 10.05 4.16
N SER A 34 3.56 10.63 5.34
CA SER A 34 2.66 11.59 6.00
C SER A 34 2.39 12.89 5.21
N SER A 35 3.26 13.26 4.27
CA SER A 35 3.08 14.48 3.45
C SER A 35 1.88 14.43 2.50
N TRP A 36 1.35 13.23 2.22
CA TRP A 36 0.22 13.05 1.32
C TRP A 36 -0.78 11.97 1.76
N ALA A 37 -0.35 10.96 2.52
CA ALA A 37 -1.17 9.78 2.82
C ALA A 37 -2.03 9.96 4.09
N TYR A 38 -2.82 11.03 4.17
CA TYR A 38 -3.65 11.33 5.35
C TYR A 38 -4.67 10.25 5.70
N ARG A 39 -5.02 9.38 4.75
CA ARG A 39 -5.93 8.25 4.93
C ARG A 39 -5.31 6.94 4.46
N LEU A 40 -4.02 6.71 4.72
CA LEU A 40 -3.31 5.50 4.27
C LEU A 40 -4.11 4.21 4.53
N GLY A 41 -4.69 4.04 5.73
CA GLY A 41 -5.49 2.86 6.05
C GLY A 41 -6.73 2.66 5.14
N ALA A 42 -7.35 3.73 4.67
CA ALA A 42 -8.46 3.65 3.71
C ALA A 42 -7.97 3.22 2.32
N TYR A 43 -6.87 3.81 1.83
CA TYR A 43 -6.28 3.41 0.55
C TYR A 43 -5.87 1.93 0.55
N ILE A 44 -5.30 1.44 1.66
CA ILE A 44 -4.98 0.03 1.83
C ILE A 44 -6.23 -0.86 1.85
N PHE A 45 -7.32 -0.38 2.46
CA PHE A 45 -8.60 -1.10 2.44
C PHE A 45 -9.12 -1.25 1.00
N ASP A 46 -9.12 -0.17 0.22
CA ASP A 46 -9.57 -0.19 -1.18
C ASP A 46 -8.67 -1.07 -2.05
N LEU A 47 -7.34 -1.00 -1.89
CA LEU A 47 -6.37 -1.88 -2.55
C LEU A 47 -6.63 -3.37 -2.27
N ARG A 48 -7.06 -3.72 -1.06
CA ARG A 48 -7.43 -5.09 -0.71
C ARG A 48 -8.79 -5.48 -1.28
N HIS A 49 -9.79 -4.61 -1.11
CA HIS A 49 -11.18 -4.93 -1.40
C HIS A 49 -11.49 -4.91 -2.90
N ASP A 50 -11.08 -3.84 -3.58
CA ASP A 50 -11.46 -3.58 -4.97
C ASP A 50 -10.53 -4.27 -5.96
N TYR A 51 -9.26 -4.43 -5.57
CA TYR A 51 -8.21 -4.98 -6.44
C TYR A 51 -7.70 -6.35 -6.01
N GLY A 52 -8.13 -6.85 -4.85
CA GLY A 52 -7.76 -8.18 -4.36
C GLY A 52 -6.27 -8.30 -4.01
N LEU A 53 -5.57 -7.21 -3.73
CA LEU A 53 -4.16 -7.25 -3.36
C LEU A 53 -4.00 -7.78 -1.93
N SER A 54 -3.09 -8.73 -1.76
CA SER A 54 -2.70 -9.22 -0.45
C SER A 54 -1.69 -8.24 0.13
N ILE A 55 -2.12 -7.52 1.16
CA ILE A 55 -1.30 -6.56 1.91
C ILE A 55 -1.44 -6.92 3.39
N ASP A 56 -0.34 -7.17 4.07
CA ASP A 56 -0.33 -7.42 5.51
C ASP A 56 -0.39 -6.11 6.29
N THR A 57 -0.95 -6.15 7.50
CA THR A 57 -0.77 -5.09 8.50
C THR A 57 0.06 -5.65 9.65
N LEU A 58 1.29 -5.18 9.78
CA LEU A 58 2.16 -5.48 10.92
C LEU A 58 2.05 -4.36 11.96
N ARG A 59 2.31 -4.69 13.22
CA ARG A 59 2.46 -3.68 14.27
C ARG A 59 3.93 -3.27 14.35
N GLU A 60 4.18 -1.97 14.20
CA GLU A 60 5.47 -1.36 14.48
C GLU A 60 5.37 -0.52 15.75
N GLU A 61 6.11 -0.89 16.79
CA GLU A 61 6.13 -0.17 18.06
C GLU A 61 6.90 1.16 17.95
N HIS A 62 6.43 2.16 18.68
CA HIS A 62 7.14 3.42 18.91
C HIS A 62 6.89 3.89 20.36
N ASP A 63 7.59 4.92 20.82
CA ASP A 63 7.65 5.32 22.23
C ASP A 63 6.28 5.53 22.92
N ASP A 64 5.23 5.85 22.14
CA ASP A 64 3.88 6.17 22.61
C ASP A 64 2.79 5.24 22.02
N GLY A 65 3.15 4.05 21.53
CA GLY A 65 2.18 3.09 21.00
C GLY A 65 2.68 2.25 19.84
N TRP A 66 1.87 2.12 18.80
CA TRP A 66 2.26 1.42 17.59
C TRP A 66 1.60 2.03 16.35
N HIS A 67 2.29 1.93 15.23
CA HIS A 67 1.79 2.26 13.91
C HIS A 67 1.55 0.99 13.09
N ALA A 68 0.55 1.03 12.23
CA ALA A 68 0.38 0.01 11.21
C ALA A 68 1.50 0.14 10.16
N ARG A 69 2.24 -0.95 9.94
CA ARG A 69 3.15 -1.11 8.81
C ARG A 69 2.50 -2.02 7.78
N TYR A 70 2.27 -1.49 6.59
CA TYR A 70 1.62 -2.21 5.50
C TYR A 70 2.65 -2.82 4.57
N VAL A 71 2.56 -4.13 4.31
CA VAL A 71 3.53 -4.86 3.48
C VAL A 71 2.81 -5.54 2.33
N LEU A 72 3.16 -5.19 1.10
CA LEU A 72 2.60 -5.82 -0.09
C LEU A 72 3.14 -7.24 -0.24
N ARG A 73 2.23 -8.22 -0.30
CA ARG A 73 2.55 -9.64 -0.49
C ARG A 73 2.28 -10.12 -1.90
N THR A 74 1.26 -9.57 -2.54
CA THR A 74 1.01 -9.82 -3.96
C THR A 74 2.15 -9.19 -4.77
N PRO A 75 2.93 -9.96 -5.55
CA PRO A 75 3.92 -9.38 -6.45
C PRO A 75 3.21 -8.53 -7.50
N VAL A 76 3.60 -7.27 -7.62
CA VAL A 76 3.04 -6.33 -8.60
C VAL A 76 4.19 -5.72 -9.37
N VAL A 77 3.98 -5.54 -10.68
CA VAL A 77 4.85 -4.76 -11.56
C VAL A 77 4.02 -3.69 -12.23
N ILE A 78 4.58 -2.49 -12.36
CA ILE A 78 3.94 -1.39 -13.08
C ILE A 78 4.19 -1.63 -14.57
N ALA A 79 3.12 -1.89 -15.32
CA ALA A 79 3.19 -2.06 -16.77
C ALA A 79 3.18 -0.71 -17.49
N ASP A 80 2.30 0.20 -17.06
CA ASP A 80 2.19 1.57 -17.56
C ASP A 80 1.97 2.53 -16.37
N ALA A 81 2.74 3.61 -16.32
CA ALA A 81 2.55 4.71 -15.39
C ALA A 81 2.35 6.01 -16.18
N VAL A 82 1.32 6.77 -15.83
CA VAL A 82 1.00 8.05 -16.48
C VAL A 82 1.03 9.14 -15.41
N ALA A 83 1.85 10.17 -15.63
CA ALA A 83 2.06 11.29 -14.72
C ALA A 83 0.99 12.39 -14.85
#